data_AF-A0A2H5XXN9-F1
#
_entry.id   AF-A0A2H5XXN9-F1
#
_cell.length_a   1.000
_cell.length_b   1.000
_cell.length_c   1.000
_cell.angle_alpha   90.00
_cell.angle_beta   90.00
_cell.angle_gamma   90.00
#
_symmetry.space_group_name_H-M   'P 1'
#
loop_
_entity.id
_entity.type
_entity.pdbx_description
1 polymer ?
#
loop_
_entity_poly.entity_id
_entity_poly.type
_entity_poly.pdbx_seq_one_letter_code
_entity_poly.pdbx_strand_id
1 'polypeptide(L)'
;MLYVADEVFLTGTAAEITPVRSIDRIAIGSGTVGPVTRAIMERFARITRDGEDPYQWLTFVNKSSARASKRMRSSQTVNSK
;
A
#
# COMPACT_ATOMS: atom_id res chain seq x y z
N MET A 1 0.36 -28.96 6.24
CA MET A 1 1.19 -29.26 5.05
C MET A 1 0.88 -28.21 4.00
N LEU A 2 1.87 -27.51 3.43
CA LEU A 2 1.63 -26.41 2.48
C LEU A 2 1.30 -26.91 1.07
N TYR A 3 1.87 -28.04 0.64
CA TYR A 3 1.68 -28.59 -0.70
C TYR A 3 0.25 -29.08 -1.00
N VAL A 4 -0.59 -29.19 0.01
CA VAL A 4 -2.00 -29.61 -0.11
C VAL A 4 -2.99 -28.46 0.09
N ALA A 5 -2.49 -27.22 0.21
CA ALA A 5 -3.34 -26.05 0.33
C ALA A 5 -3.98 -25.70 -1.03
N ASP A 6 -5.23 -25.23 -0.99
CA ASP A 6 -5.89 -24.68 -2.19
C ASP A 6 -5.29 -23.35 -2.62
N GLU A 7 -4.85 -22.53 -1.65
CA GLU A 7 -4.26 -21.22 -1.86
C GLU A 7 -3.16 -20.94 -0.84
N VAL A 8 -2.11 -20.23 -1.26
CA VAL A 8 -1.06 -19.70 -0.39
C VAL A 8 -0.74 -18.28 -0.85
N PHE A 9 -0.50 -17.37 0.08
CA PHE A 9 -0.04 -16.01 -0.21
C PHE A 9 0.95 -15.54 0.86
N LEU A 10 1.79 -14.58 0.48
CA LEU A 10 2.69 -13.87 1.38
C LEU A 10 2.09 -12.52 1.75
N THR A 11 2.43 -12.03 2.94
CA THR A 11 2.04 -10.71 3.40
C THR A 11 3.22 -9.90 3.89
N GLY A 12 3.26 -8.60 3.61
CA GLY A 12 4.24 -7.69 4.19
C GLY A 12 4.08 -6.27 3.66
N THR A 13 4.70 -5.27 4.29
CA THR A 13 4.54 -3.87 3.87
C THR A 13 4.93 -3.63 2.41
N ALA A 14 6.02 -4.27 1.95
CA ALA A 14 6.48 -4.15 0.57
C ALA A 14 5.84 -5.16 -0.38
N ALA A 15 5.59 -6.39 0.10
CA ALA A 15 4.98 -7.46 -0.69
C ALA A 15 3.44 -7.35 -0.78
N GLU A 16 2.85 -6.46 0.02
CA GLU A 16 1.40 -6.32 0.21
C GLU A 16 0.76 -7.70 0.47
N ILE A 17 -0.17 -8.13 -0.38
CA ILE A 17 -0.71 -9.49 -0.44
C ILE A 17 -0.25 -10.09 -1.77
N THR A 18 0.71 -11.00 -1.73
CA THR A 18 1.31 -11.61 -2.93
C THR A 18 0.93 -13.09 -3.04
N PRO A 19 0.20 -13.52 -4.09
CA PRO A 19 -0.17 -14.92 -4.28
C PRO A 19 1.04 -15.81 -4.59
N VAL A 20 1.07 -17.01 -4.01
CA VAL A 20 2.08 -18.05 -4.28
C VAL A 20 1.46 -19.13 -5.17
N ARG A 21 2.01 -19.29 -6.38
CA ARG A 21 1.50 -20.27 -7.37
C ARG A 21 2.13 -21.66 -7.23
N SER A 22 3.32 -21.73 -6.63
CA SER A 22 4.06 -22.98 -6.44
C SER A 22 5.06 -22.86 -5.30
N ILE A 23 5.32 -23.96 -4.60
CA ILE A 23 6.39 -24.11 -3.61
C ILE A 23 7.24 -25.30 -4.04
N ASP A 24 8.56 -25.13 -4.12
CA ASP A 24 9.49 -26.19 -4.54
C ASP A 24 9.12 -26.84 -5.89
N ARG A 25 8.61 -26.02 -6.83
CA ARG A 25 8.11 -26.44 -8.15
C ARG A 25 6.82 -27.28 -8.11
N ILE A 26 6.23 -27.50 -6.93
CA ILE A 26 4.92 -28.12 -6.76
C ILE A 26 3.87 -27.01 -6.83
N ALA A 27 2.92 -27.13 -7.77
CA ALA A 27 1.82 -26.19 -7.89
C ALA A 27 0.94 -26.22 -6.63
N ILE A 28 0.50 -25.06 -6.17
CA ILE A 28 -0.48 -24.91 -5.08
C ILE A 28 -1.86 -24.75 -5.71
N GLY A 29 -2.83 -25.57 -5.29
CA GLY A 29 -4.16 -25.61 -5.88
C GLY A 29 -4.12 -25.72 -7.41
N SER A 30 -4.69 -24.72 -8.10
CA SER A 30 -4.72 -24.64 -9.57
C SER A 30 -3.45 -24.04 -10.20
N GLY A 31 -2.45 -23.64 -9.41
CA GLY A 31 -1.29 -22.87 -9.89
C GLY A 31 -1.62 -21.44 -10.32
N THR A 32 -2.83 -20.96 -10.04
CA THR A 32 -3.29 -19.60 -10.35
C THR A 32 -3.78 -18.90 -9.08
N VAL A 33 -4.07 -17.59 -9.18
CA VAL A 33 -4.57 -16.83 -8.03
C VAL A 33 -6.02 -17.24 -7.75
N GLY A 34 -6.23 -17.86 -6.60
CA GLY A 34 -7.56 -18.30 -6.16
C GLY A 34 -8.47 -17.14 -5.71
N PRO A 35 -9.77 -17.42 -5.56
CA PRO A 35 -10.77 -16.42 -5.21
C PRO A 35 -10.56 -15.78 -3.84
N VAL A 36 -10.06 -16.51 -2.84
CA VAL A 36 -9.88 -15.96 -1.48
C VAL A 36 -8.74 -14.96 -1.45
N THR A 37 -7.59 -15.32 -2.03
CA THR A 37 -6.42 -14.45 -2.14
C THR A 37 -6.78 -13.18 -2.91
N ARG A 38 -7.54 -13.31 -4.01
CA ARG A 38 -8.00 -12.16 -4.79
C ARG A 38 -8.89 -11.22 -3.96
N ALA A 39 -9.87 -11.77 -3.23
CA ALA A 39 -10.75 -10.97 -2.39
C ALA A 39 -9.97 -10.21 -1.31
N ILE A 40 -8.94 -10.83 -0.72
CA ILE A 40 -8.06 -10.19 0.27
C ILE A 40 -7.21 -9.10 -0.38
N MET A 41 -6.60 -9.36 -1.55
CA MET A 41 -5.83 -8.37 -2.31
C MET A 41 -6.66 -7.12 -2.62
N GLU A 42 -7.88 -7.32 -3.13
CA GLU A 42 -8.80 -6.23 -3.45
C GLU A 42 -9.19 -5.44 -2.21
N ARG A 43 -9.50 -6.12 -1.10
CA ARG A 43 -9.87 -5.44 0.14
C ARG A 43 -8.70 -4.64 0.72
N PHE A 44 -7.50 -5.20 0.70
CA PHE A 44 -6.28 -4.52 1.14
C PHE A 44 -6.01 -3.26 0.29
N ALA A 45 -6.17 -3.35 -1.03
CA ALA A 45 -5.99 -2.21 -1.93
C ALA A 45 -7.02 -1.11 -1.68
N ARG A 46 -8.31 -1.45 -1.47
CA ARG A 46 -9.35 -0.45 -1.14
C ARG A 46 -9.04 0.34 0.13
N ILE A 47 -8.50 -0.34 1.15
CA ILE A 47 -8.11 0.33 2.40
C ILE A 47 -6.86 1.20 2.16
N THR A 48 -5.78 0.61 1.64
CA THR A 48 -4.46 1.28 1.61
C THR A 48 -4.28 2.31 0.49
N ARG A 49 -4.97 2.13 -0.64
CA ARG A 49 -4.84 3.00 -1.83
C ARG A 49 -6.03 3.93 -2.00
N ASP A 50 -7.24 3.41 -1.83
CA ASP A 50 -8.47 4.19 -2.08
C ASP A 50 -8.96 4.92 -0.82
N GLY A 51 -8.41 4.58 0.36
CA GLY A 51 -8.72 5.26 1.61
C GLY A 51 -10.02 4.80 2.27
N GLU A 52 -10.61 3.68 1.83
CA GLU A 52 -11.76 3.06 2.50
C GLU A 52 -11.33 2.43 3.83
N ASP A 53 -11.19 3.24 4.86
CA ASP A 53 -10.61 2.83 6.14
C ASP A 53 -11.67 2.74 7.25
N PRO A 54 -12.48 1.65 7.30
CA PRO A 54 -13.44 1.45 8.37
C PRO A 54 -12.76 1.13 9.72
N TYR A 55 -11.44 0.90 9.73
CA TYR A 55 -10.69 0.47 10.90
C TYR A 55 -9.80 1.57 11.49
N GLN A 56 -9.79 2.77 10.89
CA GLN A 56 -8.98 3.91 11.33
C GLN A 56 -7.47 3.62 11.35
N TRP A 57 -6.96 2.86 10.39
CA TRP A 57 -5.54 2.54 10.22
C TRP A 57 -4.74 3.65 9.50
N LEU A 58 -5.38 4.52 8.72
CA LEU A 58 -4.69 5.47 7.87
C LEU A 58 -4.40 6.79 8.58
N THR A 59 -3.17 7.28 8.39
CA THR A 59 -2.80 8.65 8.76
C THR A 59 -2.65 9.49 7.50
N PHE A 60 -3.60 10.40 7.26
CA PHE A 60 -3.56 11.30 6.11
C PHE A 60 -2.58 12.44 6.35
N VAL A 61 -1.61 12.60 5.45
CA VAL A 61 -0.67 13.71 5.47
C VAL A 61 -1.20 14.85 4.60
N ASN A 62 -1.50 16.00 5.21
CA ASN A 62 -1.94 17.19 4.48
C ASN A 62 -0.80 17.72 3.57
N LYS A 63 -1.09 17.94 2.28
CA LYS A 63 -0.14 18.57 1.34
C LYS A 63 -0.04 20.10 1.53
N SER A 64 0.07 20.60 2.76
CA SER A 64 0.07 22.05 3.03
C SER A 64 1.42 22.68 3.38
N SER A 65 2.54 21.95 3.42
CA SER A 65 3.79 22.52 3.96
C SER A 65 4.80 23.02 2.92
N ALA A 66 4.64 22.75 1.61
CA ALA A 66 5.64 23.16 0.61
C ALA A 66 5.53 24.64 0.15
N ARG A 67 4.43 25.35 0.46
CA ARG A 67 4.22 26.75 -0.01
C ARG A 67 4.59 27.83 1.02
N ALA A 68 4.78 27.49 2.30
CA ALA A 68 5.04 28.46 3.35
C ALA A 68 6.46 29.06 3.28
N SER A 69 7.47 28.32 2.82
CA SER A 69 8.86 28.80 2.82
C SER A 69 9.23 29.76 1.67
N LYS A 70 8.37 29.93 0.65
CA LYS A 70 8.67 30.82 -0.50
C LYS A 70 8.21 32.27 -0.29
N ARG A 71 7.30 32.55 0.65
CA ARG A 71 6.77 33.91 0.91
C ARG A 71 7.56 34.75 1.91
N MET A 72 8.52 34.16 2.63
CA MET A 72 9.30 34.89 3.65
C MET A 72 10.60 35.54 3.13
N ARG A 73 11.05 35.24 1.89
CA ARG A 73 12.33 35.76 1.35
C ARG A 73 12.21 37.05 0.51
N SER A 74 11.01 37.63 0.36
CA SER A 74 10.81 38.82 -0.50
C SER A 74 10.61 40.14 0.25
N SER A 75 10.76 40.18 1.58
CA SER A 75 10.50 41.38 2.37
C SER A 75 11.75 42.04 2.99
N GLN A 76 12.96 41.65 2.56
CA GLN A 76 14.22 42.21 3.09
C GLN A 76 15.12 42.78 1.98
N THR A 77 14.63 43.73 1.18
CA THR A 77 15.50 44.67 0.44
C THR A 77 14.74 45.95 0.06
N VAL A 78 14.17 46.71 1.00
CA VAL A 78 13.89 48.14 0.79
C VAL A 78 13.96 48.87 2.13
N ASN A 79 15.16 49.30 2.54
CA ASN A 79 15.38 50.59 3.19
C ASN A 79 16.87 50.76 3.48
N SER A 80 17.56 51.37 2.52
CA SER A 80 18.82 52.09 2.74
C SER A 80 18.57 53.51 2.25
N LYS A 81 18.34 54.40 3.21
CA LYS A 81 18.63 55.84 3.13
C LYS A 81 19.44 56.17 4.38
#